data_AF-A0A930QFT5-F1
#
_entry.id   AF-A0A930QFT5-F1
#
_cell.length_a   1.000
_cell.length_b   1.000
_cell.length_c   1.000
_cell.angle_alpha   90.00
_cell.angle_beta   90.00
_cell.angle_gamma   90.00
#
_symmetry.space_group_name_H-M   'P 1'
#
loop_
_entity.id
_entity.type
_entity.pdbx_description
1 polymer ?
#
loop_
_entity_poly.entity_id
_entity_poly.type
_entity_poly.pdbx_seq_one_letter_code
_entity_poly.pdbx_strand_id
1 'polypeptide(L)' 'MKYRVTFTAIGDFALQLLQTRGSLIIFDKDVHYSYGDVVVSHTKGTLNADICAGDRLTIAEHTYTVSGVGAEANA' A
#
# COMPACT_ATOMS: atom_id res chain seq x y z
N MET A 1 -5.60 -13.19 9.36
CA MET A 1 -4.91 -12.31 8.37
C MET A 1 -5.58 -10.95 8.44
N LYS A 2 -4.83 -9.89 8.76
CA LYS A 2 -5.40 -8.57 9.09
C LYS A 2 -5.96 -7.84 7.88
N TYR A 3 -5.27 -7.93 6.74
CA TYR A 3 -5.63 -7.26 5.49
C TYR A 3 -5.18 -8.11 4.29
N ARG A 4 -5.98 -8.16 3.22
CA ARG A 4 -5.65 -8.84 1.96
C ARG A 4 -6.30 -8.10 0.78
N VAL A 5 -5.49 -7.70 -0.18
CA VAL A 5 -5.94 -7.01 -1.40
C VAL A 5 -5.11 -7.46 -2.60
N THR A 6 -5.59 -7.16 -3.80
CA THR A 6 -4.91 -7.44 -5.05
C THR A 6 -4.67 -6.14 -5.81
N PHE A 7 -3.46 -5.93 -6.32
CA PHE A 7 -3.16 -4.77 -7.16
C PHE A 7 -3.91 -4.86 -8.49
N THR A 8 -4.48 -3.73 -8.92
CA THR A 8 -5.25 -3.61 -10.15
C THR A 8 -4.58 -2.72 -11.19
N ALA A 9 -3.76 -1.76 -10.75
CA ALA A 9 -3.01 -0.86 -11.62
C ALA A 9 -1.77 -0.32 -10.90
N ILE A 10 -0.76 0.07 -11.67
CA ILE A 10 0.45 0.73 -11.20
C ILE A 10 0.61 2.00 -12.03
N GLY A 11 0.66 3.15 -11.37
CA GLY A 11 0.93 4.42 -12.03
C GLY A 11 2.38 4.57 -12.46
N ASP A 12 2.63 5.28 -13.56
CA ASP A 12 3.96 5.46 -14.15
C ASP A 12 4.95 6.13 -13.20
N PHE A 13 4.50 7.13 -12.42
CA PHE A 13 5.31 7.82 -11.43
C PHE A 13 5.43 7.06 -10.10
N ALA A 14 4.55 6.09 -9.82
CA ALA A 14 4.63 5.30 -8.59
C ALA A 14 5.94 4.50 -8.52
N LEU A 15 6.37 3.93 -9.66
CA LEU A 15 7.65 3.22 -9.76
C LEU A 15 8.85 4.16 -9.63
N GLN A 16 8.76 5.35 -10.21
CA GLN A 16 9.83 6.36 -10.08
C GLN A 16 9.98 6.82 -8.62
N LEU A 17 8.88 7.00 -7.89
CA LEU A 17 8.91 7.35 -6.47
C LEU A 17 9.58 6.25 -5.64
N LEU A 18 9.28 4.99 -5.96
CA LEU A 18 9.90 3.84 -5.31
C LEU A 18 11.41 3.80 -5.58
N GLN A 19 11.84 4.02 -6.81
CA GLN A 19 13.26 3.99 -7.19
C GLN A 19 14.07 5.17 -6.62
N THR A 20 13.49 6.37 -6.60
CA THR A 20 14.20 7.59 -6.19
C THR A 20 14.16 7.85 -4.69
N ARG A 21 13.04 7.51 -4.03
CA ARG A 21 12.79 7.81 -2.61
C ARG A 21 12.56 6.58 -1.74
N GLY A 22 12.58 5.37 -2.31
CA GLY A 22 12.26 4.14 -1.57
C GLY A 22 10.84 4.13 -1.00
N SER A 23 9.94 4.95 -1.56
CA SER A 23 8.61 5.19 -1.02
C SER A 23 7.54 4.73 -1.99
N LEU A 24 6.49 4.08 -1.49
CA LEU A 24 5.37 3.58 -2.28
C LEU A 24 4.06 4.08 -1.67
N ILE A 25 3.17 4.58 -2.52
CA ILE A 25 1.81 4.96 -2.12
C ILE A 25 0.85 3.91 -2.68
N ILE A 26 0.07 3.31 -1.80
CA ILE A 26 -0.91 2.27 -2.12
C ILE A 26 -2.29 2.83 -1.80
N PHE A 27 -3.23 2.71 -2.73
CA PHE A 27 -4.56 3.31 -2.61
C PHE A 27 -5.64 2.37 -3.16
N ASP A 28 -6.85 2.46 -2.62
CA ASP A 28 -7.95 1.66 -3.13
C ASP A 28 -8.46 2.13 -4.50
N LYS A 29 -9.30 1.30 -5.13
CA LYS A 29 -9.79 1.49 -6.50
C LYS A 29 -10.60 2.80 -6.72
N ASP A 30 -10.98 3.53 -5.67
CA ASP A 30 -11.76 4.77 -5.79
C ASP A 30 -10.88 6.02 -5.91
N VAL A 31 -9.58 5.85 -6.19
CA VAL A 31 -8.68 6.96 -6.52
C VAL A 31 -9.28 7.84 -7.62
N HIS A 32 -9.44 9.12 -7.29
CA HIS A 32 -9.70 10.15 -8.29
C HIS A 32 -8.59 10.10 -9.34
N TYR A 33 -8.97 10.11 -10.63
CA TYR A 33 -8.06 9.91 -11.77
C TYR A 33 -6.73 10.69 -11.67
N SER A 34 -6.78 11.89 -11.07
CA SER A 34 -5.64 12.77 -10.80
C SER A 34 -4.48 12.14 -10.00
N TYR A 35 -4.71 11.10 -9.20
CA TYR A 35 -3.63 10.43 -8.44
C TYR A 35 -3.21 9.09 -9.03
N GLY A 36 -3.88 8.62 -10.09
CA GLY A 36 -3.66 7.29 -10.68
C GLY A 36 -2.20 7.06 -11.09
N ASP A 37 -1.54 8.11 -11.61
CA ASP A 37 -0.17 7.98 -12.10
C ASP A 37 0.89 7.90 -10.99
N VAL A 38 0.59 8.33 -9.76
CA VAL A 38 1.55 8.36 -8.64
C VAL A 38 1.34 7.25 -7.60
N VAL A 39 0.32 6.41 -7.77
CA VAL A 39 -0.05 5.36 -6.81
C VAL A 39 -0.07 3.96 -7.40
N VAL A 40 -0.04 2.96 -6.53
CA VAL A 40 -0.43 1.59 -6.86
C VAL A 40 -1.85 1.36 -6.37
N SER A 41 -2.76 1.10 -7.31
CA SER A 41 -4.16 0.88 -7.01
C SER A 41 -4.42 -0.57 -6.65
N HIS A 42 -5.26 -0.83 -5.65
CA HIS A 42 -5.69 -2.18 -5.27
C HIS A 42 -7.21 -2.32 -5.16
N THR A 43 -7.67 -3.56 -5.16
CA THR A 43 -9.07 -3.90 -4.84
C THR A 43 -9.44 -3.39 -3.46
N LYS A 44 -10.66 -2.88 -3.26
CA LYS A 44 -11.16 -2.56 -1.92
C LYS A 44 -10.97 -3.74 -0.97
N GLY A 45 -10.53 -3.45 0.25
CA GLY A 45 -10.32 -4.41 1.31
C GLY A 45 -10.75 -3.83 2.63
N THR A 46 -11.07 -4.71 3.58
CA THR A 46 -11.41 -4.32 4.95
C THR A 46 -10.25 -4.67 5.86
N LEU A 47 -9.80 -3.71 6.65
CA LEU A 47 -8.85 -3.94 7.72
C LEU A 47 -9.60 -4.60 8.89
N ASN A 48 -9.31 -5.88 9.15
CA ASN A 48 -10.01 -6.64 10.18
C ASN A 48 -9.38 -6.48 11.58
N ALA A 49 -8.18 -5.92 11.64
CA ALA A 49 -7.46 -5.61 12.87
C ALA A 49 -6.32 -4.63 12.57
N ASP A 50 -5.98 -3.80 13.57
CA ASP A 50 -4.92 -2.79 13.48
C ASP A 50 -3.58 -3.38 13.08
N ILE A 51 -2.87 -2.68 12.20
CA ILE A 51 -1.46 -2.93 11.89
C ILE A 51 -0.61 -2.35 13.02
N CYS A 52 0.33 -3.16 13.52
CA CYS A 52 1.25 -2.82 14.59
C CYS A 52 2.69 -3.05 14.15
N ALA A 53 3.64 -2.37 14.79
CA ALA A 53 5.05 -2.71 14.65
C ALA A 53 5.30 -4.19 15.01
N GLY A 54 6.10 -4.88 14.21
CA GLY A 54 6.34 -6.32 14.29
C GLY A 54 5.45 -7.17 13.38
N ASP A 55 4.37 -6.62 12.81
CA ASP A 55 3.57 -7.31 11.80
C ASP A 55 4.36 -7.57 10.51
N ARG A 56 3.83 -8.47 9.66
CA ARG A 56 4.42 -8.81 8.37
C ARG A 56 3.58 -8.27 7.22
N LEU A 57 4.24 -7.56 6.30
CA LEU A 57 3.67 -7.12 5.03
C LEU A 57 4.29 -7.95 3.91
N THR A 58 3.46 -8.67 3.15
CA THR A 58 3.92 -9.42 1.98
C THR A 58 3.40 -8.74 0.72
N ILE A 59 4.32 -8.36 -0.17
CA ILE A 59 4.03 -7.82 -1.50
C ILE A 59 4.63 -8.77 -2.52
N ALA A 60 3.79 -9.36 -3.36
CA ALA A 60 4.17 -10.47 -4.25
C ALA A 60 4.92 -11.58 -3.48
N GLU A 61 6.20 -11.81 -3.75
CA GLU A 61 7.02 -12.84 -3.11
C GLU A 61 7.91 -12.29 -1.99
N HIS A 62 7.93 -10.97 -1.79
CA HIS A 62 8.77 -10.31 -0.80
C HIS A 62 7.99 -10.06 0.49
N THR A 63 8.60 -10.40 1.62
CA THR A 63 8.01 -10.14 2.93
C THR A 63 8.86 -9.18 3.74
N TYR A 64 8.20 -8.17 4.28
CA TYR A 64 8.76 -7.08 5.06
C TYR A 64 8.20 -7.12 6.49
N THR A 65 8.95 -6.56 7.44
CA THR A 65 8.50 -6.38 8.82
C THR A 65 8.12 -4.92 9.02
N VAL A 66 6.95 -4.67 9.59
CA VAL A 66 6.50 -3.32 9.94
C VAL A 66 7.34 -2.80 11.10
N SER A 67 8.11 -1.74 10.87
CA SER A 67 8.93 -1.10 11.92
C SER A 67 8.18 -0.04 12.72
N GLY A 68 7.16 0.57 12.12
CA GLY A 68 6.33 1.60 12.73
C GLY A 68 5.08 1.86 11.90
N VAL A 69 4.07 2.46 12.54
CA VAL A 69 2.76 2.73 11.95
C VAL A 69 2.38 4.17 12.28
N GLY A 70 1.95 4.93 11.27
CA GLY A 70 1.47 6.30 11.45
C GLY A 70 0.11 6.33 12.15
N ALA A 71 -0.21 7.45 12.80
CA ALA A 71 -1.46 7.60 13.58
C ALA A 71 -2.73 7.33 12.75
N GLU A 72 -2.73 7.74 11.49
CA GLU A 72 -3.88 7.61 10.57
C GLU A 72 -3.84 6.33 9.70
N ALA A 73 -2.87 5.44 9.89
CA ALA A 73 -2.68 4.30 8.98
C ALA A 73 -3.69 3.17 9.19
N ASN A 74 -4.33 3.09 10.37
CA ASN A 74 -5.35 2.11 10.72
C ASN A 74 -6.78 2.70 10.73
N ALA A 75 -6.92 3.99 10.39
CA ALA A 75 -8.19 4.72 10.46
C ALA A 75 -9.18 4.31 9.37
#